data_AF-A0A1X2IWV1-F1
#
_entry.id   AF-A0A1X2IWV1-F1
#
_cell.length_a   1.000
_cell.length_b   1.000
_cell.length_c   1.000
_cell.angle_alpha   90.00
_cell.angle_beta   90.00
_cell.angle_gamma   90.00
#
_symmetry.space_group_name_H-M   'P 1'
#
loop_
_entity.id
_entity.type
_entity.pdbx_description
1 polymer ?
#
loop_
_entity_poly.entity_id
_entity_poly.type
_entity_poly.pdbx_seq_one_letter_code
_entity_poly.pdbx_strand_id
1 'polypeptide(L)'
;MPLIDVPFNRLKKITQDVMQSSGLEDDVLKLDENGIHTRYKFGILYVKEGQTKEEEWFSNEHESADLDCFLNVIGRRVPLVGYTGWAAGLDTKTGDSGEYTYVTTWQEHSIAYHVSTLLPSSQGDKQQIQRKRHIGNDIVCLVFVEGKQPFNPAAIKSQFLHVFIVVHKEESEDRTRWRVEIASVETVPSFGPPLPDGGVFFNDSELQSFLLAKLINAEYAALKSPKFAQPLSRAREGILSNIVERGYKLAQDPDIRTIHPSSRHSKSPSTSSERSSKSNHHHHEISPTPSRSSMIKDLSEGITGLGRRRSTQDSAENRHKAKQARRKAKGISENNQYPSSQDFDDIVQNYLDKLSFKKRDKALIDRQRYELILQVLQEPKNTSVSTAQFRFWVKKMFQLVPLHNGRLVVCHDNKPVAMREQIYHILIWAHRQSHHGGRDKTSTLVRRRFSWIPKELIARFVRHCPFCITRRNGHAD
;
A
#
# COMPACT_ATOMS: atom_id res chain seq x y z
N MET A 1 33.45 -1.67 -11.71
CA MET A 1 32.91 -0.92 -10.55
C MET A 1 33.57 0.43 -10.52
N PRO A 2 32.86 1.54 -10.28
CA PRO A 2 33.54 2.78 -9.98
C PRO A 2 34.30 2.57 -8.66
N LEU A 3 35.61 2.81 -8.66
CA LEU A 3 36.39 2.89 -7.44
C LEU A 3 35.73 3.95 -6.56
N ILE A 4 35.17 3.53 -5.43
CA ILE A 4 34.71 4.45 -4.38
C ILE A 4 35.97 4.98 -3.73
N ASP A 5 36.59 5.97 -4.38
CA ASP A 5 37.78 6.63 -3.89
C ASP A 5 37.35 7.70 -2.89
N VAL A 6 36.76 7.26 -1.77
CA VAL A 6 36.42 8.12 -0.65
C VAL A 6 37.61 8.08 0.31
N PRO A 7 38.37 9.19 0.43
CA PRO A 7 39.50 9.25 1.33
C PRO A 7 39.12 8.81 2.75
N PHE A 8 39.92 7.94 3.37
CA PHE A 8 39.64 7.39 4.69
C PHE A 8 39.40 8.46 5.76
N ASN A 9 40.10 9.60 5.66
CA ASN A 9 39.93 10.75 6.54
C ASN A 9 38.57 11.46 6.42
N ARG A 10 37.79 11.19 5.38
CA ARG A 10 36.41 11.67 5.21
C ARG A 10 35.36 10.72 5.78
N LEU A 11 35.75 9.49 6.14
CA LEU A 11 34.87 8.55 6.80
C LEU A 11 34.69 8.94 8.27
N LYS A 12 33.48 8.73 8.79
CA LYS A 12 33.15 8.93 10.19
C LYS A 12 32.86 7.58 10.82
N LYS A 13 33.59 7.24 11.89
CA LYS A 13 33.37 6.01 12.66
C LYS A 13 32.10 6.18 13.50
N ILE A 14 31.20 5.21 13.40
CA ILE A 14 30.10 5.00 14.33
C ILE A 14 30.47 3.77 15.17
N THR A 15 30.42 3.89 16.50
CA THR A 15 30.71 2.76 17.39
C THR A 15 29.52 1.81 17.46
N GLN A 16 29.78 0.56 17.88
CA GLN A 16 28.74 -0.43 18.11
C GLN A 16 27.65 0.07 19.07
N ASP A 17 28.05 0.69 20.17
CA ASP A 17 27.10 1.24 21.16
C ASP A 17 26.17 2.27 20.54
N VAL A 18 26.68 3.15 19.66
CA VAL A 18 25.86 4.15 18.97
C VAL A 18 24.95 3.49 17.93
N MET A 19 25.40 2.47 17.21
CA MET A 19 24.55 1.71 16.28
C MET A 19 23.33 1.08 16.99
N GLN A 20 23.57 0.49 18.16
CA GLN A 20 22.57 -0.19 18.98
C GLN A 20 21.63 0.80 19.68
N SER A 21 22.19 1.72 20.48
CA SER A 21 21.39 2.68 21.27
C SER A 21 20.55 3.63 20.43
N SER A 22 21.01 3.95 19.21
CA SER A 22 20.23 4.77 18.28
C SER A 22 19.21 3.95 17.48
N GLY A 23 19.31 2.62 17.43
CA GLY A 23 18.48 1.80 16.55
C GLY A 23 18.82 1.94 15.07
N LEU A 24 20.02 2.43 14.73
CA LEU A 24 20.54 2.38 13.36
C LEU A 24 20.77 0.95 12.87
N GLU A 25 21.23 0.08 13.78
CA GLU A 25 21.39 -1.36 13.48
C GLU A 25 20.05 -1.96 13.02
N ASP A 26 18.98 -1.72 13.78
CA ASP A 26 17.63 -2.17 13.43
C ASP A 26 17.16 -1.62 12.08
N ASP A 27 17.48 -0.37 11.75
CA ASP A 27 17.09 0.24 10.48
C ASP A 27 17.82 -0.40 9.28
N VAL A 28 19.11 -0.73 9.45
CA VAL A 28 19.90 -1.46 8.44
C VAL A 28 19.41 -2.90 8.29
N LEU A 29 19.18 -3.60 9.41
CA LEU A 29 18.63 -4.95 9.39
C LEU A 29 17.28 -4.99 8.67
N LYS A 30 16.37 -4.06 9.01
CA LYS A 30 15.09 -3.93 8.29
C LYS A 30 15.30 -3.66 6.81
N LEU A 31 16.26 -2.82 6.42
CA LEU A 31 16.56 -2.55 5.01
C LEU A 31 16.96 -3.81 4.24
N ASP A 32 17.71 -4.71 4.86
CA ASP A 32 18.12 -5.97 4.23
C ASP A 32 17.00 -7.01 4.23
N GLU A 33 16.25 -7.13 5.32
CA GLU A 33 15.10 -8.03 5.42
C GLU A 33 13.94 -7.65 4.48
N ASN A 34 13.87 -6.39 4.04
CA ASN A 34 12.83 -5.92 3.13
C ASN A 34 12.75 -6.66 1.78
N GLY A 35 13.82 -7.34 1.37
CA GLY A 35 13.83 -8.18 0.17
C GLY A 35 13.31 -9.61 0.39
N ILE A 36 13.02 -10.00 1.63
CA ILE A 36 12.60 -11.34 2.01
C ILE A 36 11.07 -11.39 2.02
N HIS A 37 10.50 -12.17 1.10
CA HIS A 37 9.06 -12.33 0.96
C HIS A 37 8.63 -13.71 1.49
N THR A 38 7.70 -13.71 2.46
CA THR A 38 7.10 -14.93 3.01
C THR A 38 5.62 -15.06 2.65
N ARG A 39 5.09 -14.13 1.87
CA ARG A 39 3.66 -14.05 1.53
C ARG A 39 3.50 -13.67 0.08
N TYR A 40 2.73 -14.47 -0.64
CA TYR A 40 2.48 -14.30 -2.07
C TYR A 40 0.99 -14.20 -2.36
N LYS A 41 0.69 -13.60 -3.50
CA LYS A 41 -0.66 -13.50 -4.06
C LYS A 41 -0.58 -13.78 -5.55
N PHE A 42 -1.45 -14.64 -6.04
CA PHE A 42 -1.48 -15.01 -7.45
C PHE A 42 -2.90 -14.94 -7.99
N GLY A 43 -3.03 -14.36 -9.18
CA GLY A 43 -4.30 -14.37 -9.90
C GLY A 43 -4.59 -15.76 -10.44
N ILE A 44 -5.86 -16.16 -10.46
CA ILE A 44 -6.32 -17.31 -11.22
C ILE A 44 -7.40 -16.82 -12.17
N LEU A 45 -7.13 -16.94 -13.47
CA LEU A 45 -8.06 -16.60 -14.53
C LEU A 45 -8.63 -17.87 -15.15
N TYR A 46 -9.96 -17.94 -15.21
CA TYR A 46 -10.66 -19.01 -15.89
C TYR A 46 -11.01 -18.63 -17.33
N VAL A 47 -10.58 -19.47 -18.28
CA VAL A 47 -10.90 -19.36 -19.70
C VAL A 47 -11.76 -20.56 -20.10
N LYS A 48 -13.04 -20.30 -20.35
CA LYS A 48 -13.98 -21.33 -20.80
C LYS A 48 -13.75 -21.69 -22.26
N GLU A 49 -14.18 -22.88 -22.67
CA GLU A 49 -14.08 -23.34 -24.06
C GLU A 49 -14.63 -22.29 -25.05
N GLY A 50 -13.84 -22.03 -26.09
CA GLY A 50 -14.18 -21.08 -27.16
C GLY A 50 -13.95 -19.60 -26.84
N GLN A 51 -13.66 -19.22 -25.58
CA GLN A 51 -13.41 -17.82 -25.21
C GLN A 51 -12.02 -17.37 -25.63
N THR A 52 -11.92 -16.17 -26.20
CA THR A 52 -10.63 -15.61 -26.68
C THR A 52 -10.40 -14.16 -26.29
N LYS A 53 -11.37 -13.52 -25.63
CA LYS A 53 -11.32 -12.10 -25.26
C LYS A 53 -11.27 -11.90 -23.76
N GLU A 54 -10.55 -10.86 -23.34
CA GLU A 54 -10.40 -10.48 -21.93
C GLU A 54 -11.74 -10.31 -21.22
N GLU A 55 -12.70 -9.62 -21.86
CA GLU A 55 -14.02 -9.37 -21.28
C GLU A 55 -14.81 -10.66 -21.02
N GLU A 56 -14.64 -11.68 -21.88
CA GLU A 56 -15.31 -12.98 -21.73
C GLU A 56 -14.75 -13.72 -20.51
N TRP A 57 -13.42 -13.78 -20.39
CA TRP A 57 -12.75 -14.48 -19.29
C TRP A 57 -13.11 -13.90 -17.92
N PHE A 58 -13.11 -12.57 -17.80
CA PHE A 58 -13.47 -11.91 -16.54
C PHE A 58 -14.98 -11.93 -16.25
N SER A 59 -15.83 -12.29 -17.21
CA SER A 59 -17.29 -12.39 -17.01
C SER A 59 -17.75 -13.78 -16.55
N ASN A 60 -16.85 -14.77 -16.45
CA ASN A 60 -17.20 -16.11 -15.98
C ASN A 60 -17.61 -16.11 -14.50
N GLU A 61 -18.85 -16.44 -14.17
CA GLU A 61 -19.37 -16.39 -12.79
C GLU A 61 -19.24 -17.71 -12.02
N HIS A 62 -19.08 -18.82 -12.73
CA HIS A 62 -19.06 -20.15 -12.12
C HIS A 62 -17.83 -20.93 -12.57
N GLU A 63 -17.25 -21.70 -11.65
CA GLU A 63 -16.24 -22.70 -11.99
C GLU A 63 -16.84 -23.86 -12.78
N SER A 64 -16.04 -24.52 -13.62
CA SER A 64 -16.33 -25.88 -14.05
C SER A 64 -15.83 -26.91 -13.03
N ALA A 65 -16.28 -28.16 -13.15
CA ALA A 65 -15.80 -29.25 -12.30
C ALA A 65 -14.28 -29.44 -12.41
N ASP A 66 -13.73 -29.21 -13.60
CA ASP A 66 -12.29 -29.33 -13.86
C ASP A 66 -11.50 -28.21 -13.21
N LEU A 67 -12.02 -26.98 -13.25
CA LEU A 67 -11.42 -25.87 -12.52
C LEU A 67 -11.48 -26.11 -11.01
N ASP A 68 -12.63 -26.54 -10.47
CA ASP A 68 -12.74 -26.82 -9.04
C ASP A 68 -11.79 -27.94 -8.59
N CYS A 69 -11.65 -29.01 -9.39
CA CYS A 69 -10.66 -30.05 -9.17
C CYS A 69 -9.24 -29.47 -9.11
N PHE A 70 -8.85 -28.66 -10.09
CA PHE A 70 -7.54 -28.00 -10.12
C PHE A 70 -7.32 -27.07 -8.92
N LEU A 71 -8.33 -26.29 -8.52
CA LEU A 71 -8.23 -25.40 -7.37
C LEU A 71 -7.96 -26.18 -6.07
N ASN A 72 -8.57 -27.35 -5.92
CA ASN A 72 -8.32 -28.28 -4.80
C ASN A 72 -6.92 -28.92 -4.85
N VAL A 73 -6.31 -29.05 -6.03
CA VAL A 73 -4.90 -29.49 -6.15
C VAL A 73 -3.95 -28.40 -5.64
N ILE A 74 -4.17 -27.13 -5.97
CA ILE A 74 -3.21 -26.06 -5.65
C ILE A 74 -3.41 -25.43 -4.27
N GLY A 75 -4.55 -25.62 -3.63
CA GLY A 75 -4.80 -25.07 -2.31
C GLY A 75 -6.07 -25.55 -1.66
N ARG A 76 -6.35 -24.98 -0.49
CA ARG A 76 -7.52 -25.28 0.33
C ARG A 76 -8.52 -24.14 0.25
N ARG A 77 -9.79 -24.48 0.00
CA ARG A 77 -10.90 -23.54 0.05
C ARG A 77 -11.13 -23.04 1.48
N VAL A 78 -11.21 -21.73 1.67
CA VAL A 78 -11.49 -21.09 2.97
C VAL A 78 -12.58 -20.03 2.82
N PRO A 79 -13.50 -19.89 3.80
CA PRO A 79 -14.42 -18.75 3.83
C PRO A 79 -13.60 -17.48 4.05
N LEU A 80 -13.95 -16.38 3.38
CA LEU A 80 -13.26 -15.10 3.52
C LEU A 80 -13.65 -14.38 4.81
N VAL A 81 -14.95 -14.27 5.08
CA VAL A 81 -15.45 -13.61 6.30
C VAL A 81 -14.99 -14.40 7.53
N GLY A 82 -14.25 -13.73 8.42
CA GLY A 82 -13.70 -14.35 9.62
C GLY A 82 -12.37 -15.09 9.41
N TYR A 83 -11.83 -15.13 8.19
CA TYR A 83 -10.51 -15.72 7.95
C TYR A 83 -9.40 -14.91 8.61
N THR A 84 -8.56 -15.59 9.39
CA THR A 84 -7.45 -14.99 10.15
C THR A 84 -6.09 -15.15 9.48
N GLY A 85 -6.01 -15.97 8.41
CA GLY A 85 -4.78 -16.19 7.66
C GLY A 85 -4.46 -15.07 6.66
N TRP A 86 -3.41 -15.28 5.86
CA TRP A 86 -3.05 -14.34 4.80
C TRP A 86 -4.09 -14.37 3.67
N ALA A 87 -4.82 -13.27 3.48
CA ALA A 87 -5.90 -13.16 2.49
C ALA A 87 -5.53 -12.32 1.25
N ALA A 88 -4.25 -11.99 1.05
CA ALA A 88 -3.77 -11.23 -0.11
C ALA A 88 -4.46 -9.88 -0.42
N GLY A 89 -5.14 -9.28 0.56
CA GLY A 89 -5.90 -8.04 0.37
C GLY A 89 -7.36 -8.23 -0.05
N LEU A 90 -7.84 -9.47 -0.08
CA LEU A 90 -9.27 -9.78 -0.09
C LEU A 90 -9.92 -9.38 1.24
N ASP A 91 -11.15 -8.92 1.18
CA ASP A 91 -11.91 -8.52 2.36
C ASP A 91 -12.34 -9.73 3.20
N THR A 92 -11.91 -9.75 4.46
CA THR A 92 -12.26 -10.79 5.45
C THR A 92 -13.31 -10.35 6.46
N LYS A 93 -13.95 -9.18 6.25
CA LYS A 93 -14.84 -8.56 7.25
C LYS A 93 -16.27 -8.37 6.78
N THR A 94 -16.49 -7.91 5.55
CA THR A 94 -17.82 -7.51 5.06
C THR A 94 -18.33 -8.39 3.92
N GLY A 95 -17.47 -9.21 3.30
CA GLY A 95 -17.79 -10.07 2.16
C GLY A 95 -17.62 -9.37 0.80
N ASP A 96 -16.96 -8.21 0.76
CA ASP A 96 -16.84 -7.38 -0.46
C ASP A 96 -16.00 -8.06 -1.55
N SER A 97 -15.20 -9.06 -1.19
CA SER A 97 -14.32 -9.80 -2.10
C SER A 97 -14.83 -11.21 -2.42
N GLY A 98 -16.10 -11.49 -2.14
CA GLY A 98 -16.71 -12.81 -2.33
C GLY A 98 -16.75 -13.62 -1.04
N GLU A 99 -17.31 -14.82 -1.12
CA GLU A 99 -17.53 -15.68 0.04
C GLU A 99 -16.33 -16.55 0.39
N TYR A 100 -15.58 -17.02 -0.63
CA TYR A 100 -14.50 -17.98 -0.47
C TYR A 100 -13.29 -17.61 -1.31
N THR A 101 -12.14 -18.13 -0.92
CA THR A 101 -10.91 -18.13 -1.72
C THR A 101 -10.15 -19.43 -1.49
N TYR A 102 -9.08 -19.64 -2.24
CA TYR A 102 -8.13 -20.73 -2.03
C TYR A 102 -6.83 -20.19 -1.44
N VAL A 103 -6.28 -20.92 -0.48
CA VAL A 103 -5.03 -20.59 0.20
C VAL A 103 -4.18 -21.85 0.36
N THR A 104 -2.87 -21.68 0.41
CA THR A 104 -1.96 -22.78 0.74
C THR A 104 -0.74 -22.26 1.50
N THR A 105 0.00 -23.18 2.09
CA THR A 105 1.28 -22.91 2.75
C THR A 105 2.32 -23.86 2.18
N TRP A 106 3.43 -23.32 1.73
CA TRP A 106 4.53 -24.09 1.17
C TRP A 106 5.82 -23.67 1.85
N GLN A 107 6.39 -24.58 2.63
CA GLN A 107 7.46 -24.24 3.59
C GLN A 107 6.98 -23.10 4.50
N GLU A 108 7.75 -22.02 4.62
CA GLU A 108 7.40 -20.83 5.42
C GLU A 108 6.59 -19.78 4.62
N HIS A 109 6.21 -20.09 3.38
CA HIS A 109 5.50 -19.16 2.50
C HIS A 109 3.99 -19.35 2.56
N SER A 110 3.26 -18.27 2.83
CA SER A 110 1.79 -18.25 2.72
C SER A 110 1.35 -17.75 1.36
N ILE A 111 0.46 -18.47 0.70
CA ILE A 111 -0.06 -18.14 -0.63
C ILE A 111 -1.57 -18.01 -0.56
N ALA A 112 -2.11 -16.96 -1.18
CA ALA A 112 -3.55 -16.79 -1.38
C ALA A 112 -3.85 -16.44 -2.83
N TYR A 113 -4.99 -16.93 -3.33
CA TYR A 113 -5.34 -16.85 -4.74
C TYR A 113 -6.50 -15.87 -4.99
N HIS A 114 -6.35 -15.01 -5.98
CA HIS A 114 -7.44 -14.19 -6.51
C HIS A 114 -8.15 -14.96 -7.63
N VAL A 115 -9.15 -15.77 -7.29
CA VAL A 115 -9.85 -16.62 -8.26
C VAL A 115 -10.93 -15.83 -8.98
N SER A 116 -10.86 -15.74 -10.31
CA SER A 116 -11.72 -14.87 -11.11
C SER A 116 -13.21 -15.13 -10.92
N THR A 117 -13.61 -16.39 -10.80
CA THR A 117 -15.01 -16.84 -10.64
C THR A 117 -15.55 -16.56 -9.23
N LEU A 118 -14.70 -16.66 -8.19
CA LEU A 118 -15.09 -16.42 -6.79
C LEU A 118 -15.13 -14.94 -6.41
N LEU A 119 -14.50 -14.07 -7.21
CA LEU A 119 -14.57 -12.63 -7.01
C LEU A 119 -15.93 -12.09 -7.51
N PRO A 120 -16.57 -11.16 -6.79
CA PRO A 120 -17.87 -10.62 -7.19
C PRO A 120 -17.86 -10.02 -8.60
N SER A 121 -18.84 -10.41 -9.42
CA SER A 121 -19.16 -9.76 -10.67
C SER A 121 -20.17 -8.62 -10.43
N SER A 122 -20.28 -7.69 -11.37
CA SER A 122 -21.36 -6.71 -11.38
C SER A 122 -22.02 -6.71 -12.75
N GLN A 123 -23.31 -7.04 -12.85
CA GLN A 123 -24.03 -7.22 -14.12
C GLN A 123 -24.07 -5.96 -15.02
N GLY A 124 -23.77 -4.78 -14.48
CA GLY A 124 -23.62 -3.52 -15.24
C GLY A 124 -22.16 -3.15 -15.59
N ASP A 125 -21.18 -3.86 -15.06
CA ASP A 125 -19.75 -3.54 -15.23
C ASP A 125 -19.13 -4.44 -16.31
N LYS A 126 -19.27 -4.03 -17.57
CA LYS A 126 -18.65 -4.70 -18.72
C LYS A 126 -17.12 -4.83 -18.60
N GLN A 127 -16.48 -4.00 -17.77
CA GLN A 127 -15.03 -4.03 -17.56
C GLN A 127 -14.62 -4.91 -16.37
N GLN A 128 -15.58 -5.41 -15.58
CA GLN A 128 -15.34 -6.25 -14.39
C GLN A 128 -14.23 -5.68 -13.51
N ILE A 129 -14.35 -4.39 -13.17
CA ILE A 129 -13.33 -3.57 -12.53
C ILE A 129 -12.89 -4.19 -11.20
N GLN A 130 -13.81 -4.78 -10.42
CA GLN A 130 -13.44 -5.42 -9.15
C GLN A 130 -12.51 -6.61 -9.37
N ARG A 131 -12.83 -7.50 -10.32
CA ARG A 131 -11.99 -8.66 -10.67
C ARG A 131 -10.64 -8.21 -11.22
N LYS A 132 -10.64 -7.26 -12.16
CA LYS A 132 -9.41 -6.67 -12.72
C LYS A 132 -8.58 -5.92 -11.67
N ARG A 133 -9.20 -5.35 -10.63
CA ARG A 133 -8.49 -4.69 -9.53
C ARG A 133 -7.70 -5.67 -8.68
N HIS A 134 -8.15 -6.90 -8.51
CA HIS A 134 -7.38 -7.93 -7.82
C HIS A 134 -6.36 -8.56 -8.77
N ILE A 135 -6.85 -9.33 -9.75
CA ILE A 135 -6.01 -10.13 -10.66
C ILE A 135 -5.10 -9.25 -11.53
N GLY A 136 -5.62 -8.14 -12.04
CA GLY A 136 -4.86 -7.23 -12.89
C GLY A 136 -3.75 -6.48 -12.16
N ASN A 137 -3.70 -6.52 -10.82
CA ASN A 137 -2.63 -5.96 -10.00
C ASN A 137 -1.66 -7.03 -9.44
N ASP A 138 -1.87 -8.30 -9.77
CA ASP A 138 -0.91 -9.35 -9.46
C ASP A 138 0.24 -9.33 -10.46
N ILE A 139 1.37 -9.94 -10.09
CA ILE A 139 2.57 -10.02 -10.93
C ILE A 139 2.52 -11.29 -11.80
N VAL A 140 2.05 -12.39 -11.21
CA VAL A 140 1.92 -13.70 -11.83
C VAL A 140 0.47 -14.15 -11.81
N CYS A 141 -0.01 -14.70 -12.92
CA CYS A 141 -1.36 -15.24 -13.07
C CYS A 141 -1.33 -16.69 -13.55
N LEU A 142 -2.02 -17.57 -12.83
CA LEU A 142 -2.40 -18.89 -13.32
C LEU A 142 -3.59 -18.74 -14.26
N VAL A 143 -3.52 -19.35 -15.43
CA VAL A 143 -4.62 -19.34 -16.40
C VAL A 143 -5.09 -20.77 -16.58
N PHE A 144 -6.30 -21.07 -16.13
CA PHE A 144 -6.93 -22.36 -16.37
C PHE A 144 -7.71 -22.29 -17.67
N VAL A 145 -7.32 -23.09 -18.66
CA VAL A 145 -7.96 -23.12 -19.97
C VAL A 145 -8.73 -24.41 -20.15
N GLU A 146 -10.05 -24.30 -20.21
CA GLU A 146 -10.94 -25.38 -20.61
C GLU A 146 -11.05 -25.40 -22.13
N GLY A 147 -10.77 -26.54 -22.76
CA GLY A 147 -10.66 -26.67 -24.22
C GLY A 147 -9.22 -26.53 -24.75
N LYS A 148 -9.11 -26.42 -26.07
CA LYS A 148 -7.82 -26.45 -26.81
C LYS A 148 -7.45 -25.13 -27.47
N GLN A 149 -8.20 -24.06 -27.19
CA GLN A 149 -7.92 -22.74 -27.74
C GLN A 149 -6.60 -22.18 -27.19
N PRO A 150 -5.83 -21.46 -28.02
CA PRO A 150 -4.62 -20.81 -27.57
C PRO A 150 -4.96 -19.66 -26.61
N PHE A 151 -4.21 -19.54 -25.51
CA PHE A 151 -4.23 -18.36 -24.67
C PHE A 151 -3.23 -17.33 -25.20
N ASN A 152 -3.70 -16.10 -25.46
CA ASN A 152 -2.83 -14.98 -25.83
C ASN A 152 -2.66 -14.01 -24.64
N PRO A 153 -1.50 -14.01 -23.97
CA PRO A 153 -1.21 -13.08 -22.87
C PRO A 153 -1.42 -11.60 -23.21
N ALA A 154 -1.18 -11.21 -24.48
CA ALA A 154 -1.31 -9.82 -24.92
C ALA A 154 -2.77 -9.33 -24.95
N ALA A 155 -3.74 -10.23 -24.87
CA ALA A 155 -5.15 -9.87 -24.77
C ALA A 155 -5.48 -9.23 -23.41
N ILE A 156 -4.70 -9.51 -22.35
CA ILE A 156 -4.92 -8.95 -21.02
C ILE A 156 -4.20 -7.62 -20.87
N LYS A 157 -4.96 -6.56 -20.58
CA LYS A 157 -4.41 -5.21 -20.43
C LYS A 157 -4.04 -4.93 -18.98
N SER A 158 -2.84 -5.35 -18.58
CA SER A 158 -2.28 -5.05 -17.26
C SER A 158 -0.90 -4.39 -17.34
N GLN A 159 -0.57 -3.58 -16.34
CA GLN A 159 0.77 -3.01 -16.13
C GLN A 159 1.61 -3.83 -15.14
N PHE A 160 1.02 -4.87 -14.54
CA PHE A 160 1.54 -5.65 -13.42
C PHE A 160 1.75 -7.10 -13.78
N LEU A 161 0.82 -7.69 -14.53
CA LEU A 161 0.96 -9.07 -14.99
C LEU A 161 2.16 -9.18 -15.95
N HIS A 162 3.18 -9.92 -15.53
CA HIS A 162 4.41 -10.14 -16.30
C HIS A 162 4.65 -11.60 -16.62
N VAL A 163 4.01 -12.52 -15.88
CA VAL A 163 4.12 -13.96 -16.10
C VAL A 163 2.74 -14.60 -16.05
N PHE A 164 2.49 -15.49 -17.00
CA PHE A 164 1.31 -16.33 -17.09
C PHE A 164 1.76 -17.79 -17.09
N ILE A 165 1.15 -18.58 -16.21
CA ILE A 165 1.33 -20.04 -16.17
C ILE A 165 0.00 -20.65 -16.59
N VAL A 166 -0.05 -21.20 -17.78
CA VAL A 166 -1.27 -21.72 -18.39
C VAL A 166 -1.37 -23.21 -18.06
N VAL A 167 -2.53 -23.65 -17.59
CA VAL A 167 -2.78 -25.04 -17.20
C VAL A 167 -4.01 -25.55 -17.97
N HIS A 168 -3.85 -26.72 -18.57
CA HIS A 168 -4.91 -27.46 -19.24
C HIS A 168 -5.11 -28.80 -18.54
N LYS A 169 -6.38 -29.20 -18.37
CA LYS A 169 -6.72 -30.59 -18.09
C LYS A 169 -6.83 -31.34 -19.42
N GLU A 170 -6.17 -32.47 -19.52
CA GLU A 170 -6.28 -33.36 -20.68
C GLU A 170 -6.70 -34.75 -20.22
N GLU A 171 -7.72 -35.29 -20.88
CA GLU A 171 -8.17 -36.66 -20.68
C GLU A 171 -7.71 -37.52 -21.85
N SER A 172 -7.07 -38.63 -21.53
CA SER A 172 -6.75 -39.72 -22.46
C SER A 172 -7.42 -41.00 -21.96
N GLU A 173 -7.62 -41.99 -22.82
CA GLU A 173 -8.47 -43.18 -22.60
C GLU A 173 -8.26 -43.88 -21.25
N ASP A 174 -7.07 -43.78 -20.64
CA ASP A 174 -6.76 -44.40 -19.34
C ASP A 174 -6.32 -43.44 -18.22
N ARG A 175 -6.04 -42.15 -18.50
CA ARG A 175 -5.46 -41.23 -17.48
C ARG A 175 -5.82 -39.76 -17.74
N THR A 176 -6.13 -39.05 -16.65
CA THR A 176 -6.10 -37.58 -16.60
C THR A 176 -4.66 -37.10 -16.47
N ARG A 177 -4.30 -36.04 -17.20
CA ARG A 177 -3.02 -35.37 -17.10
C ARG A 177 -3.19 -33.85 -17.15
N TRP A 178 -2.21 -33.15 -16.61
CA TRP A 178 -2.15 -31.69 -16.61
C TRP A 178 -1.05 -31.23 -17.54
N ARG A 179 -1.36 -30.35 -18.49
CA ARG A 179 -0.38 -29.73 -19.37
C ARG A 179 -0.16 -28.28 -18.96
N VAL A 180 1.10 -27.91 -18.76
CA VAL A 180 1.51 -26.58 -18.29
C VAL A 180 2.35 -25.89 -19.35
N GLU A 181 1.98 -24.65 -19.65
CA GLU A 181 2.74 -23.73 -20.50
C GLU A 181 3.11 -22.46 -19.73
N ILE A 182 4.15 -21.78 -20.19
CA ILE A 182 4.63 -20.54 -19.55
C ILE A 182 4.74 -19.47 -20.62
N ALA A 183 4.13 -18.32 -20.35
CA ALA A 183 4.35 -17.12 -21.13
C ALA A 183 4.77 -15.97 -20.21
N SER A 184 5.80 -15.23 -20.61
CA SER A 184 6.28 -14.08 -19.85
C SER A 184 6.62 -12.92 -20.76
N VAL A 185 6.58 -11.71 -20.21
CA VAL A 185 7.14 -10.53 -20.88
C VAL A 185 8.63 -10.75 -21.11
N GLU A 186 9.14 -10.34 -22.28
CA GLU A 186 10.53 -10.55 -22.72
C GLU A 186 11.60 -10.11 -21.70
N THR A 187 11.31 -9.04 -20.95
CA THR A 187 12.25 -8.50 -19.94
C THR A 187 12.33 -9.31 -18.64
N VAL A 188 11.51 -10.35 -18.48
CA VAL A 188 11.56 -11.26 -17.33
C VAL A 188 12.67 -12.29 -17.57
N PRO A 189 13.69 -12.38 -16.69
CA PRO A 189 14.72 -13.41 -16.80
C PRO A 189 14.14 -14.83 -16.68
N SER A 190 14.83 -15.84 -17.21
CA SER A 190 14.46 -17.24 -17.00
C SER A 190 14.35 -17.60 -15.51
N PHE A 191 13.37 -18.43 -15.15
CA PHE A 191 13.12 -18.86 -13.78
C PHE A 191 12.76 -20.35 -13.70
N GLY A 192 13.19 -21.01 -12.62
CA GLY A 192 12.96 -22.43 -12.37
C GLY A 192 11.67 -22.72 -11.61
N PRO A 193 11.35 -24.00 -11.38
CA PRO A 193 11.96 -25.19 -12.01
C PRO A 193 11.69 -25.22 -13.53
N PRO A 194 12.55 -25.86 -14.35
CA PRO A 194 12.26 -26.06 -15.78
C PRO A 194 11.02 -26.94 -15.95
N LEU A 195 10.27 -26.74 -17.04
CA LEU A 195 9.18 -27.65 -17.37
C LEU A 195 9.74 -29.05 -17.64
N PRO A 196 9.03 -30.13 -17.26
CA PRO A 196 9.33 -31.46 -17.76
C PRO A 196 9.09 -31.54 -19.28
N ASP A 197 9.55 -32.61 -19.91
CA ASP A 197 9.34 -32.83 -21.34
C ASP A 197 7.85 -32.78 -21.69
N GLY A 198 7.50 -31.94 -22.67
CA GLY A 198 6.11 -31.69 -23.06
C GLY A 198 5.26 -30.89 -22.06
N GLY A 199 5.82 -30.51 -20.90
CA GLY A 199 5.11 -29.76 -19.86
C GLY A 199 3.97 -30.54 -19.19
N VAL A 200 4.04 -31.87 -19.17
CA VAL A 200 2.95 -32.74 -18.70
C VAL A 200 3.21 -33.27 -17.29
N PHE A 201 2.15 -33.31 -16.48
CA PHE A 201 2.14 -33.88 -15.12
C PHE A 201 1.01 -34.89 -14.99
N PHE A 202 1.29 -36.04 -14.38
CA PHE A 202 0.31 -37.11 -14.11
C PHE A 202 -0.08 -37.22 -12.65
N ASN A 203 0.69 -36.59 -11.75
CA ASN A 203 0.50 -36.65 -10.31
C ASN A 203 0.20 -35.24 -9.78
N ASP A 204 -0.91 -35.11 -9.05
CA ASP A 204 -1.37 -33.82 -8.51
C ASP A 204 -0.39 -33.22 -7.48
N SER A 205 0.29 -34.05 -6.68
CA SER A 205 1.29 -33.59 -5.71
C SER A 205 2.56 -33.07 -6.40
N GLU A 206 2.96 -33.70 -7.51
CA GLU A 206 4.08 -33.22 -8.33
C GLU A 206 3.72 -31.91 -9.02
N LEU A 207 2.53 -31.82 -9.61
CA LEU A 207 2.00 -30.59 -10.19
C LEU A 207 1.95 -29.46 -9.16
N GLN A 208 1.36 -29.72 -7.98
CA GLN A 208 1.25 -28.73 -6.91
C GLN A 208 2.64 -28.22 -6.50
N SER A 209 3.58 -29.12 -6.23
CA SER A 209 4.95 -28.76 -5.82
C SER A 209 5.66 -27.95 -6.91
N PHE A 210 5.52 -28.36 -8.17
CA PHE A 210 6.05 -27.64 -9.31
C PHE A 210 5.45 -26.23 -9.43
N LEU A 211 4.12 -26.12 -9.42
CA LEU A 211 3.43 -24.83 -9.59
C LEU A 211 3.78 -23.86 -8.47
N LEU A 212 3.82 -24.30 -7.22
CA LEU A 212 4.16 -23.42 -6.09
C LEU A 212 5.59 -22.88 -6.20
N ALA A 213 6.56 -23.74 -6.49
CA ALA A 213 7.93 -23.32 -6.75
C ALA A 213 8.02 -22.36 -7.95
N LYS A 214 7.31 -22.70 -9.04
CA LYS A 214 7.34 -21.95 -10.28
C LYS A 214 6.71 -20.57 -10.15
N LEU A 215 5.60 -20.44 -9.43
CA LEU A 215 4.91 -19.17 -9.17
C LEU A 215 5.78 -18.21 -8.34
N ILE A 216 6.39 -18.72 -7.29
CA ILE A 216 7.29 -17.93 -6.43
C ILE A 216 8.50 -17.44 -7.22
N ASN A 217 9.14 -18.35 -7.96
CA ASN A 217 10.30 -18.00 -8.79
C ASN A 217 9.94 -17.07 -9.95
N ALA A 218 8.74 -17.22 -10.52
CA ALA A 218 8.20 -16.31 -11.53
C ALA A 218 8.07 -14.89 -10.99
N GLU A 219 7.54 -14.72 -9.78
CA GLU A 219 7.42 -13.40 -9.16
C GLU A 219 8.81 -12.80 -8.87
N TYR A 220 9.73 -13.58 -8.29
CA TYR A 220 11.11 -13.15 -8.09
C TYR A 220 11.81 -12.71 -9.38
N ALA A 221 11.61 -13.44 -10.47
CA ALA A 221 12.17 -13.07 -11.77
C ALA A 221 11.50 -11.84 -12.34
N ALA A 222 10.17 -11.74 -12.25
CA ALA A 222 9.43 -10.57 -12.71
C ALA A 222 9.90 -9.30 -11.99
N LEU A 223 10.15 -9.35 -10.67
CA LEU A 223 10.68 -8.22 -9.88
C LEU A 223 12.05 -7.70 -10.36
N LYS A 224 12.83 -8.53 -11.09
CA LYS A 224 14.09 -8.12 -11.72
C LYS A 224 13.91 -7.39 -13.05
N SER A 225 12.72 -7.44 -13.65
CA SER A 225 12.43 -6.69 -14.87
C SER A 225 12.49 -5.17 -14.59
N PRO A 226 12.84 -4.33 -15.59
CA PRO A 226 12.99 -2.89 -15.39
C PRO A 226 11.76 -2.21 -14.81
N LYS A 227 10.56 -2.71 -15.13
CA LYS A 227 9.27 -2.20 -14.66
C LYS A 227 9.19 -2.16 -13.13
N PHE A 228 9.74 -3.16 -12.46
CA PHE A 228 9.71 -3.27 -11.00
C PHE A 228 11.07 -2.92 -10.37
N ALA A 229 12.17 -3.38 -10.96
CA ALA A 229 13.52 -3.19 -10.42
C ALA A 229 13.90 -1.71 -10.29
N GLN A 230 13.51 -0.84 -11.23
CA GLN A 230 13.85 0.59 -11.17
C GLN A 230 13.12 1.34 -10.04
N PRO A 231 11.78 1.21 -9.86
CA PRO A 231 11.12 1.69 -8.65
C PRO A 231 11.69 1.12 -7.35
N LEU A 232 11.92 -0.19 -7.28
CA LEU A 232 12.51 -0.88 -6.12
C LEU A 232 13.87 -0.30 -5.73
N SER A 233 14.77 -0.15 -6.70
CA SER A 233 16.10 0.39 -6.50
C SER A 233 16.06 1.82 -5.96
N ARG A 234 15.22 2.69 -6.54
CA ARG A 234 15.04 4.07 -6.05
C ARG A 234 14.48 4.13 -4.62
N ALA A 235 13.56 3.23 -4.28
CA ALA A 235 13.02 3.15 -2.93
C ALA A 235 14.10 2.70 -1.92
N ARG A 236 14.88 1.68 -2.28
CA ARG A 236 16.02 1.20 -1.48
C ARG A 236 17.06 2.30 -1.29
N GLU A 237 17.43 2.99 -2.36
CA GLU A 237 18.37 4.13 -2.33
C GLU A 237 17.87 5.25 -1.39
N GLY A 238 16.60 5.62 -1.48
CA GLY A 238 16.03 6.66 -0.62
C GLY A 238 16.06 6.29 0.86
N ILE A 239 15.79 5.02 1.19
CA ILE A 239 15.81 4.55 2.58
C ILE A 239 17.23 4.45 3.10
N LEU A 240 18.15 3.88 2.31
CA LEU A 240 19.56 3.84 2.66
C LEU A 240 20.13 5.25 2.87
N SER A 241 19.78 6.21 2.01
CA SER A 241 20.22 7.60 2.13
C SER A 241 19.77 8.22 3.46
N ASN A 242 18.53 7.96 3.89
CA ASN A 242 18.03 8.44 5.19
C ASN A 242 18.78 7.81 6.38
N ILE A 243 19.07 6.51 6.31
CA ILE A 243 19.85 5.79 7.33
C ILE A 243 21.26 6.38 7.42
N VAL A 244 21.91 6.60 6.27
CA VAL A 244 23.25 7.20 6.18
C VAL A 244 23.26 8.63 6.72
N GLU A 245 22.29 9.47 6.36
CA GLU A 245 22.21 10.85 6.87
C GLU A 245 22.04 10.90 8.39
N ARG A 246 21.21 9.99 8.92
CA ARG A 246 21.00 9.84 10.36
C ARG A 246 22.29 9.39 11.07
N GLY A 247 22.97 8.39 10.55
CA GLY A 247 24.25 7.94 11.08
C GLY A 247 25.33 9.02 11.03
N TYR A 248 25.38 9.80 9.95
CA TYR A 248 26.31 10.90 9.81
C TYR A 248 26.10 11.98 10.89
N LYS A 249 24.85 12.37 11.17
CA LYS A 249 24.53 13.33 12.25
C LYS A 249 24.97 12.83 13.62
N LEU A 250 24.71 11.56 13.91
CA LEU A 250 25.13 10.92 15.18
C LEU A 250 26.65 10.88 15.33
N ALA A 251 27.40 10.75 14.23
CA ALA A 251 28.85 10.74 14.25
C ALA A 251 29.48 12.14 14.41
N GLN A 252 28.75 13.21 14.10
CA GLN A 252 29.21 14.59 14.21
C GLN A 252 29.01 15.20 15.61
N ASP A 253 28.08 14.68 16.40
CA ASP A 253 27.70 15.26 17.69
C ASP A 253 28.39 14.52 18.86
N PRO A 254 29.39 15.12 19.52
CA PRO A 254 30.08 14.50 20.66
C PRO A 254 29.19 14.36 21.90
N ASP A 255 28.11 15.14 22.05
CA ASP A 255 27.26 15.17 23.25
C ASP A 255 26.18 14.07 23.27
N ILE A 256 25.91 13.43 22.11
CA ILE A 256 25.03 12.26 22.02
C ILE A 256 25.71 10.99 22.58
N ARG A 257 27.03 11.01 22.78
CA ARG A 257 27.80 9.90 23.37
C ARG A 257 27.47 9.64 24.85
N THR A 258 26.70 10.53 25.49
CA THR A 258 26.41 10.53 26.92
C THR A 258 24.98 10.10 27.29
N ILE A 259 24.25 9.42 26.40
CA ILE A 259 23.05 8.68 26.83
C ILE A 259 23.51 7.40 27.54
N HIS A 260 23.94 7.55 28.80
CA HIS A 260 24.04 6.42 29.71
C HIS A 260 22.67 5.76 29.84
N PRO A 261 22.57 4.42 29.83
CA PRO A 261 21.36 3.73 30.22
C PRO A 261 21.17 3.95 31.73
N SER A 262 20.31 4.88 32.12
CA SER A 262 19.92 5.03 33.52
C SER A 262 19.14 3.78 33.95
N SER A 263 19.85 2.94 34.71
CA SER A 263 19.35 2.00 35.72
C SER A 263 18.03 1.28 35.41
N ARG A 264 18.14 0.08 34.81
CA ARG A 264 17.18 -0.99 35.13
C ARG A 264 17.36 -1.34 36.60
N HIS A 265 16.45 -0.88 37.46
CA HIS A 265 16.29 -1.50 38.77
C HIS A 265 15.60 -2.86 38.57
N SER A 266 16.42 -3.90 38.60
CA SER A 266 16.02 -5.26 38.97
C SER A 266 15.59 -5.25 40.44
N LYS A 267 14.31 -5.55 40.70
CA LYS A 267 13.88 -6.12 41.98
C LYS A 267 13.01 -7.33 41.69
N SER A 268 13.46 -8.47 42.19
CA SER A 268 12.70 -9.71 42.38
C SER A 268 12.92 -10.13 43.85
N PRO A 269 12.20 -11.14 44.38
CA PRO A 269 10.90 -10.98 45.01
C PRO A 269 10.91 -11.40 46.50
N SER A 270 9.98 -10.90 47.31
CA SER A 270 9.69 -11.49 48.63
C SER A 270 8.21 -11.34 49.01
N THR A 271 7.52 -12.47 48.92
CA THR A 271 6.50 -13.05 49.82
C THR A 271 5.83 -12.16 50.87
N SER A 272 4.48 -12.08 50.85
CA SER A 272 3.60 -12.69 51.88
C SER A 272 2.11 -12.28 51.73
N SER A 273 1.23 -13.32 51.77
CA SER A 273 -0.17 -13.38 52.28
C SER A 273 -1.24 -12.43 51.72
N GLU A 274 -2.18 -12.93 50.89
CA GLU A 274 -3.47 -13.60 51.22
C GLU A 274 -4.67 -12.65 51.42
N ARG A 275 -5.62 -12.64 50.46
CA ARG A 275 -7.02 -13.11 50.61
C ARG A 275 -7.95 -12.65 49.47
N SER A 276 -8.45 -13.64 48.72
CA SER A 276 -9.81 -13.85 48.20
C SER A 276 -10.65 -12.70 47.61
N SER A 277 -11.05 -12.82 46.32
CA SER A 277 -12.40 -13.25 45.89
C SER A 277 -12.67 -13.12 44.37
N LYS A 278 -13.02 -14.26 43.75
CA LYS A 278 -13.96 -14.54 42.62
C LYS A 278 -14.24 -13.46 41.53
N SER A 279 -13.91 -13.82 40.27
CA SER A 279 -14.85 -14.05 39.14
C SER A 279 -14.47 -13.44 37.76
N ASN A 280 -14.67 -14.26 36.73
CA ASN A 280 -14.83 -14.04 35.28
C ASN A 280 -13.65 -13.55 34.40
N HIS A 281 -13.06 -14.49 33.65
CA HIS A 281 -12.15 -14.24 32.52
C HIS A 281 -12.92 -13.96 31.22
N HIS A 282 -12.76 -12.74 30.69
CA HIS A 282 -12.89 -12.43 29.26
C HIS A 282 -11.49 -12.15 28.72
N HIS A 283 -11.04 -12.93 27.74
CA HIS A 283 -9.79 -12.71 27.02
C HIS A 283 -9.96 -11.56 26.02
N HIS A 284 -9.32 -10.42 26.28
CA HIS A 284 -9.02 -9.40 25.28
C HIS A 284 -7.50 -9.27 25.18
N GLU A 285 -6.92 -9.95 24.20
CA GLU A 285 -5.53 -9.78 23.80
C GLU A 285 -5.31 -8.40 23.16
N ILE A 286 -4.33 -7.70 23.71
CA ILE A 286 -3.78 -6.45 23.21
C ILE A 286 -2.79 -6.80 22.10
N SER A 287 -3.14 -6.48 20.85
CA SER A 287 -2.19 -6.49 19.73
C SER A 287 -1.60 -5.10 19.47
N PRO A 288 -0.31 -4.98 19.10
CA PRO A 288 0.45 -3.73 19.11
C PRO A 288 0.22 -2.86 17.86
N THR A 289 0.51 -1.57 18.00
CA THR A 289 0.51 -0.55 16.94
C THR A 289 1.67 -0.69 15.95
N PRO A 290 1.47 -0.41 14.65
CA PRO A 290 2.55 -0.48 13.67
C PRO A 290 3.43 0.78 13.73
N SER A 291 4.73 0.58 13.94
CA SER A 291 5.80 1.56 13.76
C SER A 291 6.14 1.74 12.28
N ARG A 292 6.83 2.83 11.94
CA ARG A 292 7.22 3.31 10.59
C ARG A 292 8.15 2.38 9.76
N SER A 293 8.20 1.10 10.04
CA SER A 293 8.79 0.05 9.19
C SER A 293 7.85 -0.43 8.07
N SER A 294 6.62 0.10 7.97
CA SER A 294 5.60 -0.39 7.01
C SER A 294 5.80 0.03 5.56
N MET A 295 6.70 0.97 5.24
CA MET A 295 6.77 1.55 3.88
C MET A 295 7.40 0.65 2.80
N ILE A 296 8.15 -0.41 3.15
CA ILE A 296 8.62 -1.40 2.16
C ILE A 296 7.74 -2.66 2.12
N LYS A 297 7.02 -2.99 3.21
CA LYS A 297 5.95 -3.98 3.14
C LYS A 297 4.86 -3.57 2.12
N ASP A 298 4.67 -2.27 1.97
CA ASP A 298 3.85 -1.65 0.93
C ASP A 298 4.41 -1.77 -0.51
N LEU A 299 5.59 -2.36 -0.76
CA LEU A 299 6.05 -2.59 -2.14
C LEU A 299 5.55 -3.91 -2.74
N SER A 300 5.29 -4.94 -1.91
CA SER A 300 4.49 -6.10 -2.36
C SER A 300 2.98 -5.82 -2.22
N GLU A 301 2.59 -4.97 -1.26
CA GLU A 301 1.17 -4.61 -1.03
C GLU A 301 0.69 -3.37 -1.83
N GLY A 302 1.56 -2.59 -2.47
CA GLY A 302 1.23 -1.23 -2.96
C GLY A 302 1.80 -0.82 -4.33
N ILE A 303 1.92 -1.74 -5.29
CA ILE A 303 2.23 -1.36 -6.68
C ILE A 303 1.05 -0.58 -7.35
N THR A 304 -0.13 -0.48 -6.71
CA THR A 304 -1.38 0.09 -7.28
C THR A 304 -1.39 1.61 -7.58
N GLY A 305 -0.24 2.29 -7.64
CA GLY A 305 -0.17 3.75 -7.75
C GLY A 305 0.74 4.35 -8.83
N LEU A 306 1.52 3.57 -9.59
CA LEU A 306 2.57 4.12 -10.48
C LEU A 306 2.37 3.71 -11.94
N GLY A 307 1.23 4.13 -12.52
CA GLY A 307 0.90 3.92 -13.92
C GLY A 307 0.41 5.18 -14.63
N ARG A 308 1.12 6.31 -14.52
CA ARG A 308 0.95 7.42 -15.48
C ARG A 308 2.09 8.45 -15.39
N ARG A 309 3.17 8.23 -16.13
CA ARG A 309 3.98 9.34 -16.69
C ARG A 309 4.45 8.96 -18.09
N ARG A 310 3.97 9.75 -19.06
CA ARG A 310 4.42 9.77 -20.46
C ARG A 310 5.90 10.16 -20.53
N SER A 311 6.55 9.63 -21.56
CA SER A 311 7.96 9.84 -21.92
C SER A 311 8.30 11.32 -22.11
N THR A 312 9.55 11.66 -21.77
CA THR A 312 10.16 12.96 -21.95
C THR A 312 10.88 13.03 -23.30
N GLN A 313 10.22 13.61 -24.29
CA GLN A 313 10.85 14.34 -25.40
C GLN A 313 9.98 15.59 -25.56
N ASP A 314 10.48 16.73 -25.06
CA ASP A 314 10.04 18.11 -25.40
C ASP A 314 10.56 19.08 -24.34
N SER A 315 11.84 19.44 -24.43
CA SER A 315 12.51 20.35 -23.49
C SER A 315 13.05 21.65 -24.12
N ALA A 316 12.69 21.97 -25.36
CA ALA A 316 13.05 23.25 -25.97
C ALA A 316 11.84 24.22 -26.14
N GLU A 317 10.65 23.71 -26.44
CA GLU A 317 9.49 24.57 -26.74
C GLU A 317 8.80 25.19 -25.51
N ASN A 318 8.91 24.55 -24.34
CA ASN A 318 8.20 24.97 -23.12
C ASN A 318 8.75 26.27 -22.49
N ARG A 319 9.97 26.68 -22.81
CA ARG A 319 10.55 27.95 -22.31
C ARG A 319 9.99 29.18 -23.03
N HIS A 320 9.57 29.05 -24.29
CA HIS A 320 8.99 30.15 -25.06
C HIS A 320 7.50 30.36 -24.76
N LYS A 321 6.73 29.29 -24.55
CA LYS A 321 5.31 29.38 -24.15
C LYS A 321 5.11 29.98 -22.75
N ALA A 322 6.03 29.75 -21.81
CA ALA A 322 5.99 30.30 -20.45
C ALA A 322 6.18 31.83 -20.38
N LYS A 323 6.91 32.44 -21.34
CA LYS A 323 7.10 33.90 -21.40
C LYS A 323 5.91 34.62 -22.08
N GLN A 324 5.24 33.98 -23.02
CA GLN A 324 4.02 34.53 -23.67
C GLN A 324 2.78 34.44 -22.75
N ALA A 325 2.62 33.35 -21.98
CA ALA A 325 1.53 33.22 -21.02
C ALA A 325 1.56 34.27 -19.88
N ARG A 326 2.77 34.75 -19.53
CA ARG A 326 2.97 35.76 -18.47
C ARG A 326 2.48 37.16 -18.85
N ARG A 327 2.25 37.42 -20.15
CA ARG A 327 1.78 38.72 -20.66
C ARG A 327 0.26 38.80 -20.89
N LYS A 328 -0.47 37.68 -20.86
CA LYS A 328 -1.91 37.62 -21.24
C LYS A 328 -2.89 37.24 -20.11
N ALA A 329 -2.43 37.18 -18.85
CA ALA A 329 -3.26 36.89 -17.67
C ALA A 329 -3.46 38.11 -16.74
N LYS A 330 -3.52 39.33 -17.30
CA LYS A 330 -3.97 40.53 -16.59
C LYS A 330 -5.45 40.72 -16.90
N GLY A 331 -6.33 40.05 -16.17
CA GLY A 331 -7.78 40.20 -16.38
C GLY A 331 -8.72 39.22 -15.66
N ILE A 332 -8.23 38.37 -14.75
CA ILE A 332 -9.10 37.53 -13.91
C ILE A 332 -8.88 37.95 -12.47
N SER A 333 -9.94 38.41 -11.79
CA SER A 333 -9.90 38.79 -10.37
C SER A 333 -9.41 37.61 -9.52
N GLU A 334 -8.58 37.88 -8.51
CA GLU A 334 -7.97 36.83 -7.65
C GLU A 334 -9.01 35.90 -7.00
N ASN A 335 -10.26 36.35 -6.87
CA ASN A 335 -11.37 35.60 -6.27
C ASN A 335 -11.84 34.40 -7.09
N ASN A 336 -11.55 34.31 -8.39
CA ASN A 336 -12.01 33.21 -9.26
C ASN A 336 -10.96 32.10 -9.47
N GLN A 337 -9.85 32.11 -8.74
CA GLN A 337 -8.75 31.16 -8.96
C GLN A 337 -8.85 29.87 -8.10
N TYR A 338 -9.70 29.85 -7.07
CA TYR A 338 -9.86 28.73 -6.13
C TYR A 338 -11.35 28.41 -5.93
N PRO A 339 -11.71 27.20 -5.47
CA PRO A 339 -13.08 26.91 -5.04
C PRO A 339 -13.52 27.92 -3.98
N SER A 340 -14.78 28.36 -4.01
CA SER A 340 -15.31 29.22 -2.94
C SER A 340 -15.36 28.46 -1.61
N SER A 341 -15.54 29.17 -0.50
CA SER A 341 -15.72 28.51 0.81
C SER A 341 -16.94 27.59 0.80
N GLN A 342 -18.02 28.00 0.13
CA GLN A 342 -19.24 27.19 0.00
C GLN A 342 -18.98 25.92 -0.82
N ASP A 343 -18.29 26.04 -1.97
CA ASP A 343 -17.91 24.87 -2.77
C ASP A 343 -17.02 23.91 -1.98
N PHE A 344 -16.15 24.45 -1.12
CA PHE A 344 -15.31 23.63 -0.27
C PHE A 344 -16.09 22.90 0.81
N ASP A 345 -17.08 23.53 1.41
CA ASP A 345 -17.98 22.87 2.37
C ASP A 345 -18.74 21.71 1.70
N ASP A 346 -19.21 21.88 0.47
CA ASP A 346 -19.84 20.81 -0.32
C ASP A 346 -18.86 19.67 -0.63
N ILE A 347 -17.61 19.99 -0.95
CA ILE A 347 -16.53 19.01 -1.15
C ILE A 347 -16.27 18.20 0.14
N VAL A 348 -16.29 18.87 1.30
CA VAL A 348 -16.12 18.24 2.61
C VAL A 348 -17.32 17.33 2.93
N GLN A 349 -18.56 17.79 2.71
CA GLN A 349 -19.75 16.96 2.94
C GLN A 349 -19.75 15.72 2.04
N ASN A 350 -19.50 15.88 0.75
CA ASN A 350 -19.40 14.74 -0.17
C ASN A 350 -18.28 13.76 0.24
N TYR A 351 -17.23 14.24 0.91
CA TYR A 351 -16.18 13.39 1.46
C TYR A 351 -16.66 12.60 2.67
N LEU A 352 -17.35 13.25 3.60
CA LEU A 352 -17.89 12.62 4.81
C LEU A 352 -19.01 11.61 4.52
N ASP A 353 -19.85 11.88 3.51
CA ASP A 353 -20.96 10.99 3.12
C ASP A 353 -20.50 9.66 2.57
N LYS A 354 -19.35 9.65 1.89
CA LYS A 354 -18.71 8.43 1.36
C LYS A 354 -17.97 7.63 2.42
N LEU A 355 -17.94 8.08 3.68
CA LEU A 355 -17.35 7.35 4.79
C LEU A 355 -18.45 6.67 5.61
N SER A 356 -18.16 5.43 6.03
CA SER A 356 -18.97 4.74 7.05
C SER A 356 -19.10 5.60 8.31
N PHE A 357 -20.22 5.48 9.03
CA PHE A 357 -20.49 6.17 10.28
C PHE A 357 -19.29 6.15 11.27
N LYS A 358 -18.66 4.98 11.46
CA LYS A 358 -17.50 4.80 12.35
C LYS A 358 -16.24 5.56 11.91
N LYS A 359 -16.06 5.80 10.60
CA LYS A 359 -14.92 6.54 10.03
C LYS A 359 -15.17 8.04 10.02
N ARG A 360 -16.42 8.46 9.81
CA ARG A 360 -16.84 9.87 9.73
C ARG A 360 -16.46 10.65 11.00
N ASP A 361 -16.71 10.06 12.16
CA ASP A 361 -16.45 10.67 13.47
C ASP A 361 -14.97 11.02 13.73
N LYS A 362 -14.03 10.29 13.11
CA LYS A 362 -12.58 10.50 13.32
C LYS A 362 -11.87 11.10 12.11
N ALA A 363 -12.58 11.33 11.01
CA ALA A 363 -12.01 11.71 9.72
C ALA A 363 -11.46 13.15 9.73
N LEU A 364 -12.18 14.07 10.36
CA LEU A 364 -11.81 15.48 10.50
C LEU A 364 -11.98 15.88 11.97
N ILE A 365 -11.13 16.78 12.44
CA ILE A 365 -11.18 17.31 13.80
C ILE A 365 -11.72 18.73 13.71
N ASP A 366 -12.96 18.95 14.13
CA ASP A 366 -13.52 20.28 14.30
C ASP A 366 -13.00 20.96 15.58
N ARG A 367 -13.37 22.22 15.77
CA ARG A 367 -12.97 23.00 16.95
C ARG A 367 -13.36 22.34 18.28
N GLN A 368 -14.61 21.87 18.40
CA GLN A 368 -15.11 21.26 19.64
C GLN A 368 -14.29 20.01 20.00
N ARG A 369 -14.03 19.16 19.01
CA ARG A 369 -13.22 17.95 19.17
C ARG A 369 -11.76 18.29 19.47
N TYR A 370 -11.21 19.34 18.87
CA TYR A 370 -9.86 19.82 19.16
C TYR A 370 -9.72 20.27 20.63
N GLU A 371 -10.70 20.99 21.16
CA GLU A 371 -10.74 21.44 22.56
C GLU A 371 -10.81 20.25 23.52
N LEU A 372 -11.61 19.22 23.21
CA LEU A 372 -11.63 17.97 23.99
C LEU A 372 -10.28 17.24 23.96
N ILE A 373 -9.62 17.17 22.79
CA ILE A 373 -8.27 16.59 22.67
C ILE A 373 -7.29 17.36 23.56
N LEU A 374 -7.35 18.70 23.54
CA LEU A 374 -6.50 19.56 24.37
C LEU A 374 -6.70 19.27 25.86
N GLN A 375 -7.95 19.19 26.33
CA GLN A 375 -8.29 18.89 27.73
C GLN A 375 -7.74 17.53 28.17
N VAL A 376 -7.89 16.48 27.35
CA VAL A 376 -7.36 15.15 27.67
C VAL A 376 -5.83 15.16 27.76
N LEU A 377 -5.15 15.92 26.90
CA LEU A 377 -3.68 16.00 26.89
C LEU A 377 -3.13 16.90 28.01
N GLN A 378 -3.85 17.94 28.40
CA GLN A 378 -3.47 18.84 29.50
C GLN A 378 -3.66 18.17 30.87
N GLU A 379 -4.72 17.37 31.03
CA GLU A 379 -5.02 16.67 32.28
C GLU A 379 -5.19 15.15 32.04
N PRO A 380 -4.10 14.40 31.79
CA PRO A 380 -4.19 12.98 31.46
C PRO A 380 -4.86 12.10 32.54
N LYS A 381 -4.92 12.58 33.79
CA LYS A 381 -5.55 11.87 34.92
C LYS A 381 -7.04 12.20 35.07
N ASN A 382 -7.55 13.22 34.38
CA ASN A 382 -8.94 13.61 34.46
C ASN A 382 -9.82 12.63 33.66
N THR A 383 -10.70 11.93 34.38
CA THR A 383 -11.60 10.92 33.81
C THR A 383 -12.99 11.44 33.45
N SER A 384 -13.30 12.71 33.79
CA SER A 384 -14.61 13.32 33.48
C SER A 384 -14.72 13.80 32.03
N VAL A 385 -13.58 14.00 31.35
CA VAL A 385 -13.53 14.43 29.96
C VAL A 385 -13.83 13.25 29.02
N SER A 386 -15.00 13.32 28.36
CA SER A 386 -15.44 12.38 27.32
C SER A 386 -15.41 10.89 27.74
N THR A 387 -15.43 9.96 26.78
CA THR A 387 -15.44 8.51 27.05
C THR A 387 -14.04 7.96 27.27
N ALA A 388 -13.92 6.82 27.97
CA ALA A 388 -12.64 6.14 28.18
C ALA A 388 -11.94 5.77 26.85
N GLN A 389 -12.72 5.33 25.86
CA GLN A 389 -12.22 5.02 24.52
C GLN A 389 -11.67 6.25 23.80
N PHE A 390 -12.34 7.40 23.94
CA PHE A 390 -11.86 8.66 23.39
C PHE A 390 -10.54 9.08 24.04
N ARG A 391 -10.46 9.05 25.37
CA ARG A 391 -9.22 9.40 26.09
C ARG A 391 -8.03 8.52 25.70
N PHE A 392 -8.26 7.21 25.58
CA PHE A 392 -7.23 6.28 25.13
C PHE A 392 -6.76 6.60 23.70
N TRP A 393 -7.71 6.84 22.78
CA TRP A 393 -7.40 7.23 21.41
C TRP A 393 -6.59 8.54 21.35
N VAL A 394 -6.96 9.54 22.16
CA VAL A 394 -6.25 10.82 22.19
C VAL A 394 -4.79 10.67 22.61
N LYS A 395 -4.55 10.01 23.75
CA LYS A 395 -3.20 9.79 24.28
C LYS A 395 -2.31 8.96 23.33
N LYS A 396 -2.94 8.11 22.52
CA LYS A 396 -2.25 7.25 21.56
C LYS A 396 -1.90 7.97 20.25
N MET A 397 -2.75 8.88 19.79
CA MET A 397 -2.61 9.49 18.47
C MET A 397 -2.02 10.90 18.50
N PHE A 398 -2.12 11.61 19.62
CA PHE A 398 -1.74 13.00 19.72
C PHE A 398 -0.77 13.27 20.86
N GLN A 399 0.00 14.34 20.71
CA GLN A 399 0.89 14.87 21.71
C GLN A 399 0.75 16.39 21.79
N LEU A 400 1.03 16.96 22.96
CA LEU A 400 1.00 18.40 23.17
C LEU A 400 2.42 18.95 23.05
N VAL A 401 2.62 19.93 22.17
CA VAL A 401 3.94 20.53 21.91
C VAL A 401 3.88 22.02 22.21
N PRO A 402 4.84 22.59 22.97
CA PRO A 402 4.92 24.04 23.19
C PRO A 402 5.44 24.75 21.93
N LEU A 403 4.77 25.83 21.55
CA LEU A 403 5.26 26.79 20.56
C LEU A 403 6.23 27.78 21.23
N HIS A 404 7.04 28.47 20.42
CA HIS A 404 8.00 29.49 20.87
C HIS A 404 7.37 30.62 21.70
N ASN A 405 6.06 30.84 21.60
CA ASN A 405 5.30 31.84 22.35
C ASN A 405 4.60 31.25 23.61
N GLY A 406 4.96 30.04 24.03
CA GLY A 406 4.38 29.37 25.20
C GLY A 406 3.00 28.75 24.97
N ARG A 407 2.38 28.92 23.79
CA ARG A 407 1.10 28.29 23.47
C ARG A 407 1.28 26.82 23.15
N LEU A 408 0.43 25.98 23.73
CA LEU A 408 0.42 24.54 23.47
C LEU A 408 -0.36 24.24 22.19
N VAL A 409 0.21 23.37 21.33
CA VAL A 409 -0.43 22.91 20.09
C VAL A 409 -0.55 21.39 20.09
N VAL A 410 -1.70 20.89 19.65
CA VAL A 410 -1.91 19.45 19.43
C VAL A 410 -1.19 19.03 18.15
N CYS A 411 -0.30 18.05 18.27
CA CYS A 411 0.46 17.48 17.17
C CYS A 411 0.18 15.99 16.99
N HIS A 412 0.31 15.54 15.74
CA HIS A 412 0.42 14.14 15.36
C HIS A 412 1.65 14.02 14.46
N ASP A 413 2.52 13.03 14.71
CA ASP A 413 3.77 12.85 13.97
C ASP A 413 4.65 14.12 13.93
N ASN A 414 4.76 14.82 15.06
CA ASN A 414 5.49 16.09 15.22
C ASN A 414 4.99 17.23 14.32
N LYS A 415 3.76 17.14 13.80
CA LYS A 415 3.14 18.19 12.97
C LYS A 415 1.82 18.65 13.57
N PRO A 416 1.54 19.97 13.55
CA PRO A 416 0.26 20.51 14.00
C PRO A 416 -0.92 19.81 13.32
N VAL A 417 -1.87 19.35 14.13
CA VAL A 417 -3.14 18.80 13.67
C VAL A 417 -3.97 19.95 13.09
N ALA A 418 -4.35 19.86 11.81
CA ALA A 418 -5.22 20.85 11.20
C ALA A 418 -6.67 20.65 11.65
N MET A 419 -7.29 21.72 12.16
CA MET A 419 -8.74 21.73 12.41
C MET A 419 -9.50 21.84 11.09
N ARG A 420 -10.70 21.26 11.02
CA ARG A 420 -11.59 21.26 9.85
C ARG A 420 -11.74 22.67 9.25
N GLU A 421 -11.96 23.66 10.12
CA GLU A 421 -12.16 25.06 9.78
C GLU A 421 -10.90 25.72 9.17
N GLN A 422 -9.72 25.16 9.42
CA GLN A 422 -8.44 25.65 8.89
C GLN A 422 -8.08 25.02 7.54
N ILE A 423 -8.67 23.85 7.21
CA ILE A 423 -8.26 23.06 6.06
C ILE A 423 -8.38 23.86 4.77
N TYR A 424 -9.47 24.61 4.57
CA TYR A 424 -9.67 25.43 3.38
C TYR A 424 -8.48 26.35 3.09
N HIS A 425 -8.08 27.15 4.09
CA HIS A 425 -6.96 28.08 3.96
C HIS A 425 -5.62 27.37 3.78
N ILE A 426 -5.41 26.22 4.44
CA ILE A 426 -4.22 25.40 4.26
C ILE A 426 -4.12 24.88 2.82
N LEU A 427 -5.24 24.45 2.23
CA LEU A 427 -5.28 23.95 0.86
C LEU A 427 -5.08 25.06 -0.17
N ILE A 428 -5.68 26.24 0.02
CA ILE A 428 -5.39 27.40 -0.83
C ILE A 428 -3.91 27.73 -0.80
N TRP A 429 -3.34 27.86 0.41
CA TRP A 429 -1.91 28.16 0.56
C TRP A 429 -1.04 27.12 -0.14
N ALA A 430 -1.25 25.82 0.15
CA ALA A 430 -0.44 24.76 -0.43
C ALA A 430 -0.61 24.68 -1.95
N HIS A 431 -1.83 24.84 -2.45
CA HIS A 431 -2.10 24.76 -3.88
C HIS A 431 -1.51 25.95 -4.65
N ARG A 432 -1.60 27.17 -4.08
CA ARG A 432 -0.94 28.37 -4.59
C ARG A 432 0.58 28.21 -4.63
N GLN A 433 1.19 27.74 -3.55
CA GLN A 433 2.64 27.48 -3.46
C GLN A 433 3.09 26.37 -4.42
N SER A 434 2.20 25.43 -4.75
CA SER A 434 2.48 24.41 -5.78
C SER A 434 2.35 24.93 -7.22
N HIS A 435 1.99 26.21 -7.40
CA HIS A 435 1.63 26.82 -8.68
C HIS A 435 0.53 26.04 -9.42
N HIS A 436 -0.57 25.77 -8.70
CA HIS A 436 -1.66 24.92 -9.19
C HIS A 436 -1.14 23.53 -9.66
N GLY A 437 -0.22 22.95 -8.88
CA GLY A 437 0.29 21.62 -9.09
C GLY A 437 -0.78 20.57 -8.82
N GLY A 438 -0.66 19.40 -9.47
CA GLY A 438 -1.59 18.29 -9.25
C GLY A 438 -1.65 17.81 -7.79
N ARG A 439 -2.58 16.89 -7.51
CA ARG A 439 -2.84 16.31 -6.19
C ARG A 439 -1.57 16.02 -5.39
N ASP A 440 -0.61 15.34 -6.00
CA ASP A 440 0.58 14.86 -5.27
C ASP A 440 1.49 16.02 -4.84
N LYS A 441 1.69 17.04 -5.69
CA LYS A 441 2.48 18.23 -5.33
C LYS A 441 1.82 19.03 -4.21
N THR A 442 0.50 19.24 -4.31
CA THR A 442 -0.27 19.94 -3.27
C THR A 442 -0.22 19.15 -1.95
N SER A 443 -0.40 17.83 -2.02
CA SER A 443 -0.34 16.95 -0.84
C SER A 443 1.03 16.95 -0.16
N THR A 444 2.14 17.02 -0.92
CA THR A 444 3.48 17.08 -0.34
C THR A 444 3.68 18.36 0.48
N LEU A 445 3.20 19.50 -0.02
CA LEU A 445 3.31 20.78 0.70
C LEU A 445 2.45 20.79 1.98
N VAL A 446 1.22 20.29 1.91
CA VAL A 446 0.35 20.14 3.09
C VAL A 446 1.04 19.26 4.14
N ARG A 447 1.49 18.06 3.74
CA ARG A 447 2.12 17.09 4.65
C ARG A 447 3.46 17.54 5.20
N ARG A 448 4.11 18.55 4.61
CA ARG A 448 5.35 19.12 5.15
C ARG A 448 5.10 19.92 6.43
N ARG A 449 3.93 20.55 6.57
CA ARG A 449 3.65 21.52 7.64
C ARG A 449 2.49 21.16 8.56
N PHE A 450 1.55 20.33 8.08
CA PHE A 450 0.34 19.98 8.83
C PHE A 450 0.12 18.46 8.82
N SER A 451 -0.61 17.97 9.82
CA SER A 451 -1.12 16.60 9.92
C SER A 451 -2.64 16.59 9.92
N TRP A 452 -3.22 15.38 9.86
CA TRP A 452 -4.66 15.16 9.96
C TRP A 452 -5.55 15.73 8.84
N ILE A 453 -4.96 15.93 7.64
CA ILE A 453 -5.71 16.29 6.42
C ILE A 453 -5.76 15.07 5.48
N PRO A 454 -6.95 14.49 5.22
CA PRO A 454 -7.08 13.32 4.36
C PRO A 454 -6.62 13.59 2.92
N LYS A 455 -5.81 12.67 2.35
CA LYS A 455 -5.30 12.79 0.96
C LYS A 455 -6.42 12.90 -0.07
N GLU A 456 -7.52 12.20 0.17
CA GLU A 456 -8.70 12.23 -0.72
C GLU A 456 -9.38 13.60 -0.70
N LEU A 457 -9.45 14.28 0.45
CA LEU A 457 -9.98 15.64 0.53
C LEU A 457 -9.12 16.63 -0.29
N ILE A 458 -7.79 16.51 -0.21
CA ILE A 458 -6.84 17.28 -1.04
C ILE A 458 -7.10 17.02 -2.54
N ALA A 459 -7.31 15.75 -2.91
CA ALA A 459 -7.56 15.37 -4.29
C ALA A 459 -8.84 16.00 -4.85
N ARG A 460 -9.90 16.02 -4.04
CA ARG A 460 -11.18 16.63 -4.42
C ARG A 460 -11.08 18.14 -4.53
N PHE A 461 -10.40 18.82 -3.60
CA PHE A 461 -10.15 20.25 -3.70
C PHE A 461 -9.44 20.62 -5.01
N VAL A 462 -8.34 19.92 -5.34
CA VAL A 462 -7.59 20.17 -6.59
C VAL A 462 -8.44 19.89 -7.84
N ARG A 463 -9.31 18.88 -7.80
CA ARG A 463 -10.20 18.53 -8.92
C ARG A 463 -11.27 19.61 -9.17
N HIS A 464 -11.72 20.29 -8.12
CA HIS A 464 -12.74 21.34 -8.19
C HIS A 464 -12.16 22.75 -8.31
N CYS A 465 -10.83 22.91 -8.36
CA CYS A 465 -10.21 24.21 -8.53
C CYS A 465 -10.55 24.79 -9.92
N PRO A 466 -11.26 25.94 -10.01
CA PRO A 466 -11.71 26.51 -11.28
C PRO A 466 -10.56 26.75 -12.25
N PHE A 467 -9.45 27.33 -11.77
CA PHE A 467 -8.26 27.57 -12.59
C PHE A 467 -7.67 26.27 -13.18
N CYS A 468 -7.65 25.19 -12.39
CA CYS A 468 -7.15 23.89 -12.86
C CYS A 468 -8.10 23.23 -13.86
N ILE A 469 -9.42 23.38 -13.67
CA ILE A 469 -10.44 22.88 -14.59
C ILE A 469 -10.31 23.58 -15.95
N THR A 470 -10.27 24.92 -15.96
CA THR A 470 -10.10 25.69 -17.20
C THR A 470 -8.81 25.32 -17.93
N ARG A 471 -7.69 25.20 -17.20
CA ARG A 471 -6.40 24.78 -17.79
C ARG A 471 -6.44 23.36 -18.35
N ARG A 472 -7.22 22.45 -17.76
CA ARG A 472 -7.33 21.05 -18.21
C ARG A 472 -8.24 20.90 -19.42
N ASN A 473 -9.32 21.68 -19.48
CA ASN A 473 -10.32 21.58 -20.54
C ASN A 473 -9.89 22.31 -21.82
N GLY A 474 -8.90 23.22 -21.74
CA GLY A 474 -8.45 24.03 -22.87
C GLY A 474 -9.51 25.08 -23.23
N HIS A 475 -9.14 26.35 -23.38
CA HIS A 475 -10.07 27.32 -23.94
C HIS A 475 -10.29 26.99 -25.42
N ALA A 476 -11.50 26.57 -25.77
CA ALA A 476 -12.12 26.94 -27.02
C ALA A 476 -12.60 28.38 -26.83
N ASP A 477 -11.86 29.32 -27.41
CA ASP A 477 -12.32 30.61 -27.94
C ASP A 477 -11.30 31.05 -28.99
#